data_AF-A0A3D1P6I9-F1
#
_entry.id   AF-A0A3D1P6I9-F1
#
_cell.length_a   1.000
_cell.length_b   1.000
_cell.length_c   1.000
_cell.angle_alpha   90.00
_cell.angle_beta   90.00
_cell.angle_gamma   90.00
#
_symmetry.space_group_name_H-M   'P 1'
#
loop_
_entity.id
_entity.type
_entity.pdbx_description
1 polymer ?
#
loop_
_entity_poly.entity_id
_entity_poly.type
_entity_poly.pdbx_seq_one_letter_code
_entity_poly.pdbx_strand_id
1 'polypeptide(L)'
;FSEFSVPTDGSALFDNAFDVKNIISRVTGGKISTIDGLLRANGSANLFLLNPSGIIFGDNASLNIGGSFISSTANSLKFADGTEFSAKAASSPLLTVSVPVGLQYGANAAGINVQHSNLAVQPEQTLALVGGNITLAGGNLTAPSGRIDLGAVAGAGNVGIANVNNQLQLSFPDDIQKADLAIADAANVSASGSGGGDIQLTGKQIKVERSRLEANTSGSEVGGNFNVNASESVELIGNEPGELFDSGLFAESFGTGDAGNLNISTGKLIVRGDARISTATSSAGKGGNLSVNAADSVELIGVDPPDD
;
A
#
# COMPACT_ATOMS: atom_id res chain seq x y z
N PHE A 1 -20.87 -10.98 -3.18
CA PHE A 1 -21.72 -9.94 -3.77
C PHE A 1 -21.71 -10.08 -5.29
N SER A 2 -22.84 -9.89 -5.97
CA SER A 2 -22.83 -9.64 -7.42
C SER A 2 -22.21 -8.26 -7.69
N GLU A 3 -22.59 -7.25 -6.91
CA GLU A 3 -22.08 -5.89 -6.98
C GLU A 3 -21.85 -5.37 -5.56
N PHE A 4 -20.79 -4.58 -5.36
CA PHE A 4 -20.51 -3.92 -4.09
C PHE A 4 -19.93 -2.55 -4.38
N SER A 5 -20.62 -1.50 -3.95
CA SER A 5 -20.20 -0.10 -4.04
C SER A 5 -20.83 0.64 -2.88
N VAL A 6 -20.17 1.70 -2.41
CA VAL A 6 -20.64 2.53 -1.31
C VAL A 6 -20.68 3.96 -1.83
N PRO A 7 -21.85 4.59 -1.98
CA PRO A 7 -21.94 5.96 -2.50
C PRO A 7 -21.48 6.98 -1.46
N THR A 8 -21.32 8.24 -1.91
CA THR A 8 -21.19 9.42 -1.06
C THR A 8 -22.22 9.42 0.06
N ASP A 9 -21.78 9.79 1.27
CA ASP A 9 -22.57 9.76 2.52
C ASP A 9 -23.13 8.37 2.91
N GLY A 10 -22.80 7.34 2.14
CA GLY A 10 -23.17 5.96 2.39
C GLY A 10 -22.22 5.25 3.34
N SER A 11 -22.67 4.11 3.86
CA SER A 11 -21.84 3.22 4.66
C SER A 11 -22.13 1.75 4.38
N ALA A 12 -21.10 0.92 4.30
CA ALA A 12 -21.22 -0.53 4.43
C ALA A 12 -20.75 -0.95 5.83
N LEU A 13 -21.68 -1.46 6.63
CA LEU A 13 -21.43 -1.95 7.98
C LEU A 13 -21.37 -3.48 7.99
N PHE A 14 -20.22 -4.01 8.38
CA PHE A 14 -20.02 -5.43 8.65
C PHE A 14 -20.32 -5.70 10.12
N ASP A 15 -21.51 -6.21 10.41
CA ASP A 15 -21.95 -6.54 11.78
C ASP A 15 -21.44 -7.91 12.22
N ASN A 16 -20.11 -8.01 12.39
CA ASN A 16 -19.45 -9.23 12.83
C ASN A 16 -19.41 -9.34 14.36
N ALA A 17 -19.33 -10.58 14.86
CA ALA A 17 -18.99 -10.85 16.26
C ALA A 17 -17.53 -10.46 16.55
N PHE A 18 -17.24 -10.13 17.82
CA PHE A 18 -15.92 -9.63 18.25
C PHE A 18 -14.78 -10.65 18.15
N ASP A 19 -15.09 -11.94 18.06
CA ASP A 19 -14.15 -13.04 17.89
C ASP A 19 -13.78 -13.30 16.42
N VAL A 20 -14.52 -12.73 15.47
CA VAL A 20 -14.22 -12.81 14.04
C VAL A 20 -12.87 -12.16 13.76
N LYS A 21 -11.97 -12.91 13.10
CA LYS A 21 -10.63 -12.43 12.74
C LYS A 21 -10.55 -11.83 11.35
N ASN A 22 -11.29 -12.39 10.39
CA ASN A 22 -11.23 -11.95 9.00
C ASN A 22 -12.65 -11.89 8.42
N ILE A 23 -12.97 -10.78 7.76
CA ILE A 23 -14.17 -10.58 6.95
C ILE A 23 -13.73 -10.58 5.50
N ILE A 24 -14.35 -11.40 4.67
CA ILE A 24 -14.00 -11.53 3.26
C ILE A 24 -15.18 -11.08 2.40
N SER A 25 -15.03 -9.90 1.81
CA SER A 25 -15.98 -9.31 0.88
C SER A 25 -15.52 -9.55 -0.55
N ARG A 26 -16.27 -10.38 -1.29
CA ARG A 26 -15.92 -10.79 -2.64
C ARG A 26 -16.99 -10.39 -3.65
N VAL A 27 -16.59 -9.72 -4.73
CA VAL A 27 -17.48 -9.27 -5.81
C VAL A 27 -17.30 -10.15 -7.05
N THR A 28 -18.40 -10.69 -7.58
CA THR A 28 -18.38 -11.70 -8.66
C THR A 28 -19.16 -11.30 -9.91
N GLY A 29 -19.87 -10.18 -9.91
CA GLY A 29 -20.76 -9.78 -11.01
C GLY A 29 -20.11 -8.95 -12.13
N GLY A 30 -18.78 -8.81 -12.13
CA GLY A 30 -18.05 -8.16 -13.22
C GLY A 30 -18.11 -6.63 -13.27
N LYS A 31 -18.70 -5.97 -12.27
CA LYS A 31 -18.70 -4.51 -12.15
C LYS A 31 -17.62 -4.00 -11.21
N ILE A 32 -17.06 -2.83 -11.52
CA ILE A 32 -16.12 -2.09 -10.67
C ILE A 32 -16.79 -1.75 -9.33
N SER A 33 -16.02 -1.84 -8.24
CA SER A 33 -16.45 -1.31 -6.93
C SER A 33 -16.07 0.16 -6.81
N THR A 34 -17.06 1.04 -6.71
CA THR A 34 -16.84 2.45 -6.35
C THR A 34 -17.13 2.60 -4.86
N ILE A 35 -16.12 2.94 -4.07
CA ILE A 35 -16.20 3.18 -2.63
C ILE A 35 -15.97 4.67 -2.43
N ASP A 36 -17.03 5.40 -2.16
CA ASP A 36 -17.00 6.84 -1.89
C ASP A 36 -17.71 7.13 -0.55
N GLY A 37 -17.66 6.20 0.39
CA GLY A 37 -18.26 6.36 1.70
C GLY A 37 -17.54 5.50 2.75
N LEU A 38 -18.22 5.23 3.86
CA LEU A 38 -17.61 4.55 5.00
C LEU A 38 -17.65 3.02 4.86
N LEU A 39 -16.50 2.36 5.01
CA LEU A 39 -16.41 0.93 5.31
C LEU A 39 -16.17 0.73 6.80
N ARG A 40 -17.04 0.00 7.50
CA ARG A 40 -16.93 -0.22 8.95
C ARG A 40 -17.10 -1.67 9.35
N ALA A 41 -16.26 -2.14 10.27
CA ALA A 41 -16.37 -3.46 10.90
C ALA A 41 -16.32 -3.34 12.44
N ASN A 42 -16.83 -4.35 13.14
CA ASN A 42 -16.79 -4.40 14.60
C ASN A 42 -15.51 -5.07 15.11
N GLY A 43 -15.05 -4.67 16.29
CA GLY A 43 -13.90 -5.30 16.96
C GLY A 43 -12.60 -5.13 16.20
N SER A 44 -11.74 -6.15 16.24
CA SER A 44 -10.40 -6.15 15.63
C SER A 44 -10.31 -7.00 14.35
N ALA A 45 -11.44 -7.24 13.68
CA ALA A 45 -11.45 -8.04 12.47
C ALA A 45 -10.70 -7.34 11.33
N ASN A 46 -9.90 -8.11 10.59
CA ASN A 46 -9.37 -7.69 9.30
C ASN A 46 -10.48 -7.69 8.25
N LEU A 47 -10.41 -6.77 7.29
CA LEU A 47 -11.33 -6.73 6.15
C LEU A 47 -10.56 -6.92 4.83
N PHE A 48 -10.97 -7.95 4.09
CA PHE A 48 -10.52 -8.22 2.73
C PHE A 48 -11.62 -7.81 1.75
N LEU A 49 -11.32 -6.92 0.82
CA LEU A 49 -12.20 -6.55 -0.29
C LEU A 49 -11.60 -7.03 -1.61
N LEU A 50 -12.23 -8.02 -2.25
CA LEU A 50 -11.80 -8.59 -3.52
C LEU A 50 -12.78 -8.26 -4.64
N ASN A 51 -12.30 -7.57 -5.68
CA ASN A 51 -13.04 -7.35 -6.92
C ASN A 51 -12.13 -7.39 -8.16
N PRO A 52 -12.12 -8.50 -8.93
CA PRO A 52 -11.31 -8.63 -10.16
C PRO A 52 -11.63 -7.61 -11.26
N SER A 53 -12.76 -6.91 -11.17
CA SER A 53 -13.20 -5.93 -12.16
C SER A 53 -12.57 -4.55 -11.93
N GLY A 54 -11.96 -4.32 -10.76
CA GLY A 54 -11.36 -3.03 -10.38
C GLY A 54 -12.04 -2.40 -9.17
N ILE A 55 -11.30 -1.50 -8.51
CA ILE A 55 -11.75 -0.80 -7.30
C ILE A 55 -11.36 0.68 -7.41
N ILE A 56 -12.30 1.57 -7.11
CA ILE A 56 -12.11 3.01 -7.03
C ILE A 56 -12.46 3.45 -5.60
N PHE A 57 -11.55 4.13 -4.94
CA PHE A 57 -11.79 4.88 -3.71
C PHE A 57 -11.95 6.35 -4.08
N GLY A 58 -13.14 6.91 -3.91
CA GLY A 58 -13.46 8.31 -4.19
C GLY A 58 -13.11 9.24 -3.02
N ASP A 59 -13.30 10.54 -3.21
CA ASP A 59 -12.87 11.59 -2.27
C ASP A 59 -13.37 11.38 -0.83
N ASN A 60 -14.55 10.76 -0.66
CA ASN A 60 -15.20 10.58 0.64
C ASN A 60 -14.98 9.18 1.24
N ALA A 61 -14.19 8.33 0.56
CA ALA A 61 -13.89 6.99 1.04
C ALA A 61 -13.14 7.04 2.38
N SER A 62 -13.65 6.31 3.36
CA SER A 62 -13.05 6.24 4.69
C SER A 62 -13.20 4.84 5.30
N LEU A 63 -12.30 4.52 6.22
CA LEU A 63 -12.24 3.24 6.89
C LEU A 63 -12.47 3.40 8.40
N ASN A 64 -13.28 2.51 8.97
CA ASN A 64 -13.38 2.29 10.41
C ASN A 64 -13.31 0.78 10.66
N ILE A 65 -12.10 0.26 10.50
CA ILE A 65 -11.76 -1.16 10.62
C ILE A 65 -10.77 -1.29 11.79
N GLY A 66 -11.06 -2.15 12.75
CA GLY A 66 -10.18 -2.30 13.91
C GLY A 66 -8.95 -3.18 13.66
N GLY A 67 -8.96 -3.99 12.60
CA GLY A 67 -7.81 -4.75 12.13
C GLY A 67 -7.21 -4.17 10.84
N SER A 68 -6.50 -5.03 10.11
CA SER A 68 -5.90 -4.72 8.81
C SER A 68 -6.94 -4.63 7.69
N PHE A 69 -6.66 -3.82 6.67
CA PHE A 69 -7.47 -3.71 5.46
C PHE A 69 -6.66 -4.12 4.24
N ILE A 70 -7.15 -5.11 3.48
CA ILE A 70 -6.57 -5.54 2.21
C ILE A 70 -7.61 -5.38 1.11
N SER A 71 -7.32 -4.49 0.15
CA SER A 71 -8.11 -4.32 -1.08
C SER A 71 -7.37 -4.95 -2.25
N SER A 72 -8.05 -5.79 -3.03
CA SER A 72 -7.41 -6.50 -4.12
C SER A 72 -8.28 -6.77 -5.33
N THR A 73 -7.65 -6.80 -6.51
CA THR A 73 -8.27 -7.24 -7.77
C THR A 73 -7.90 -8.68 -8.15
N ALA A 74 -7.42 -9.47 -7.19
CA ALA A 74 -7.16 -10.89 -7.36
C ALA A 74 -8.43 -11.67 -7.70
N ASN A 75 -8.27 -12.72 -8.50
CA ASN A 75 -9.36 -13.65 -8.84
C ASN A 75 -9.80 -14.49 -7.65
N SER A 76 -8.95 -14.69 -6.64
CA SER A 76 -9.30 -15.47 -5.47
C SER A 76 -8.39 -15.21 -4.28
N LEU A 77 -8.91 -15.55 -3.10
CA LEU A 77 -8.16 -15.67 -1.85
C LEU A 77 -7.93 -17.15 -1.56
N LYS A 78 -6.67 -17.54 -1.36
CA LYS A 78 -6.22 -18.91 -1.06
C LYS A 78 -6.04 -19.10 0.43
N PHE A 79 -6.31 -20.31 0.92
CA PHE A 79 -6.22 -20.67 2.34
C PHE A 79 -5.25 -21.83 2.57
N ALA A 80 -4.72 -21.93 3.79
CA ALA A 80 -3.72 -22.94 4.15
C ALA A 80 -4.24 -24.38 4.06
N ASP A 81 -5.56 -24.57 4.14
CA ASP A 81 -6.23 -25.88 4.04
C ASP A 81 -6.51 -26.28 2.57
N GLY A 82 -6.08 -25.45 1.61
CA GLY A 82 -6.34 -25.64 0.18
C GLY A 82 -7.70 -25.10 -0.29
N THR A 83 -8.53 -24.54 0.60
CA THR A 83 -9.77 -23.88 0.18
C THR A 83 -9.47 -22.58 -0.59
N GLU A 84 -10.33 -22.25 -1.56
CA GLU A 84 -10.18 -21.07 -2.40
C GLU A 84 -11.49 -20.30 -2.49
N PHE A 85 -11.45 -19.00 -2.20
CA PHE A 85 -12.58 -18.11 -2.37
C PHE A 85 -12.43 -17.37 -3.71
N SER A 86 -12.92 -17.99 -4.80
CA SER A 86 -12.89 -17.43 -6.16
C SER A 86 -13.90 -16.30 -6.41
N ALA A 87 -13.40 -15.12 -6.79
CA ALA A 87 -14.15 -13.96 -7.22
C ALA A 87 -14.56 -14.01 -8.70
N LYS A 88 -14.08 -15.00 -9.46
CA LYS A 88 -14.47 -15.21 -10.87
C LYS A 88 -15.57 -16.25 -11.07
N ALA A 89 -15.56 -17.33 -10.30
CA ALA A 89 -16.57 -18.38 -10.38
C ALA A 89 -17.45 -18.36 -9.12
N ALA A 90 -18.77 -18.22 -9.30
CA ALA A 90 -19.72 -18.27 -8.19
C ALA A 90 -19.98 -19.71 -7.75
N SER A 91 -19.12 -20.25 -6.88
CA SER A 91 -19.40 -21.47 -6.12
C SER A 91 -19.85 -21.12 -4.70
N SER A 92 -20.70 -21.98 -4.10
CA SER A 92 -21.07 -21.87 -2.69
C SER A 92 -19.82 -22.06 -1.82
N PRO A 93 -19.41 -21.04 -1.05
CA PRO A 93 -18.24 -21.18 -0.20
C PRO A 93 -18.50 -22.18 0.92
N LEU A 94 -17.50 -23.02 1.20
CA LEU A 94 -17.47 -23.80 2.43
C LEU A 94 -17.07 -22.86 3.58
N LEU A 95 -17.71 -23.01 4.74
CA LEU A 95 -17.20 -22.41 5.97
C LEU A 95 -15.83 -23.03 6.26
N THR A 96 -14.79 -22.20 6.23
CA THR A 96 -13.43 -22.61 6.65
C THR A 96 -13.00 -21.78 7.85
N VAL A 97 -12.27 -22.42 8.76
CA VAL A 97 -11.55 -21.80 9.88
C VAL A 97 -10.06 -21.59 9.55
N SER A 98 -9.67 -21.80 8.29
CA SER A 98 -8.29 -21.68 7.85
C SER A 98 -7.86 -20.22 7.65
N VAL A 99 -6.56 -20.00 7.68
CA VAL A 99 -5.95 -18.68 7.49
C VAL A 99 -5.73 -18.41 5.99
N PRO A 100 -5.98 -17.17 5.52
CA PRO A 100 -5.57 -16.76 4.18
C PRO A 100 -4.06 -16.84 4.02
N VAL A 101 -3.60 -17.40 2.90
CA VAL A 101 -2.18 -17.58 2.58
C VAL A 101 -1.76 -16.89 1.27
N GLY A 102 -2.71 -16.38 0.48
CA GLY A 102 -2.35 -15.62 -0.70
C GLY A 102 -3.50 -15.15 -1.57
N LEU A 103 -3.17 -14.25 -2.49
CA LEU A 103 -4.04 -13.69 -3.52
C LEU A 103 -3.63 -14.26 -4.87
N GLN A 104 -4.56 -14.90 -5.59
CA GLN A 104 -4.27 -15.44 -6.92
C GLN A 104 -4.75 -14.50 -8.01
N TYR A 105 -3.83 -14.12 -8.90
CA TYR A 105 -4.10 -13.30 -10.07
C TYR A 105 -4.28 -14.14 -11.33
N GLY A 106 -5.04 -13.59 -12.28
CA GLY A 106 -5.11 -14.10 -13.65
C GLY A 106 -4.24 -13.25 -14.57
N ALA A 107 -4.33 -13.51 -15.88
CA ALA A 107 -3.49 -12.84 -16.87
C ALA A 107 -3.67 -11.32 -16.98
N ASN A 108 -4.81 -10.77 -16.52
CA ASN A 108 -5.11 -9.34 -16.57
C ASN A 108 -5.76 -8.92 -15.24
N ALA A 109 -4.97 -8.38 -14.32
CA ALA A 109 -5.50 -7.78 -13.11
C ALA A 109 -6.06 -6.38 -13.40
N ALA A 110 -7.27 -6.08 -12.92
CA ALA A 110 -7.84 -4.73 -13.05
C ALA A 110 -7.15 -3.76 -12.08
N GLY A 111 -7.17 -2.47 -12.39
CA GLY A 111 -6.52 -1.45 -11.57
C GLY A 111 -7.23 -1.11 -10.26
N ILE A 112 -6.51 -0.42 -9.38
CA ILE A 112 -7.04 0.21 -8.17
C ILE A 112 -6.73 1.70 -8.25
N ASN A 113 -7.73 2.54 -8.05
CA ASN A 113 -7.58 3.99 -8.11
C ASN A 113 -8.04 4.62 -6.78
N VAL A 114 -7.24 5.51 -6.21
CA VAL A 114 -7.52 6.29 -5.01
C VAL A 114 -7.54 7.76 -5.39
N GLN A 115 -8.63 8.46 -5.12
CA GLN A 115 -8.87 9.86 -5.48
C GLN A 115 -9.08 10.65 -4.21
N HIS A 116 -8.05 11.36 -3.77
CA HIS A 116 -8.03 12.23 -2.58
C HIS A 116 -8.54 11.62 -1.25
N SER A 117 -8.82 10.32 -1.22
CA SER A 117 -9.43 9.62 -0.09
C SER A 117 -8.54 9.63 1.15
N ASN A 118 -9.15 9.49 2.32
CA ASN A 118 -8.42 9.22 3.56
C ASN A 118 -8.67 7.79 4.02
N LEU A 119 -7.75 6.90 3.69
CA LEU A 119 -7.78 5.49 4.10
C LEU A 119 -6.81 5.28 5.24
N ALA A 120 -7.33 5.10 6.44
CA ALA A 120 -6.53 4.88 7.64
C ALA A 120 -6.94 3.59 8.35
N VAL A 121 -5.96 2.83 8.81
CA VAL A 121 -6.16 1.68 9.70
C VAL A 121 -5.70 2.02 11.12
N GLN A 122 -6.07 1.18 12.09
CA GLN A 122 -5.57 1.33 13.46
C GLN A 122 -4.05 1.14 13.55
N PRO A 123 -3.40 1.60 14.63
CA PRO A 123 -1.99 1.38 14.82
C PRO A 123 -1.58 -0.10 14.72
N GLU A 124 -0.36 -0.33 14.23
CA GLU A 124 0.25 -1.67 14.05
C GLU A 124 -0.46 -2.56 13.02
N GLN A 125 -1.52 -2.07 12.37
CA GLN A 125 -2.25 -2.81 11.34
C GLN A 125 -1.67 -2.58 9.93
N THR A 126 -2.09 -3.43 9.01
CA THR A 126 -1.71 -3.35 7.59
C THR A 126 -2.80 -2.67 6.76
N LEU A 127 -2.40 -1.73 5.92
CA LEU A 127 -3.20 -1.19 4.82
C LEU A 127 -2.57 -1.61 3.49
N ALA A 128 -3.23 -2.48 2.74
CA ALA A 128 -2.69 -3.00 1.49
C ALA A 128 -3.63 -2.80 0.30
N LEU A 129 -3.05 -2.33 -0.80
CA LEU A 129 -3.71 -2.22 -2.10
C LEU A 129 -2.92 -3.08 -3.10
N VAL A 130 -3.55 -4.14 -3.64
CA VAL A 130 -2.87 -5.07 -4.55
C VAL A 130 -3.73 -5.36 -5.77
N GLY A 131 -3.28 -5.00 -6.96
CA GLY A 131 -4.08 -5.14 -8.18
C GLY A 131 -3.26 -4.89 -9.43
N GLY A 132 -3.92 -4.57 -10.54
CA GLY A 132 -3.29 -4.11 -11.79
C GLY A 132 -2.54 -2.79 -11.61
N ASN A 133 -2.70 -1.86 -12.56
CA ASN A 133 -2.18 -0.51 -12.36
C ASN A 133 -2.78 0.10 -11.09
N ILE A 134 -1.94 0.67 -10.24
CA ILE A 134 -2.38 1.39 -9.03
C ILE A 134 -2.11 2.87 -9.24
N THR A 135 -3.11 3.71 -8.99
CA THR A 135 -2.98 5.17 -9.04
C THR A 135 -3.50 5.79 -7.76
N LEU A 136 -2.66 6.57 -7.08
CA LEU A 136 -3.02 7.44 -5.97
C LEU A 136 -2.91 8.88 -6.49
N ALA A 137 -4.04 9.56 -6.66
CA ALA A 137 -4.09 10.98 -7.01
C ALA A 137 -4.54 11.75 -5.75
N GLY A 138 -3.57 12.31 -5.04
CA GLY A 138 -3.76 12.94 -3.73
C GLY A 138 -4.20 11.97 -2.63
N GLY A 139 -4.68 12.54 -1.53
CA GLY A 139 -5.25 11.79 -0.41
C GLY A 139 -4.20 11.27 0.57
N ASN A 140 -4.68 10.52 1.56
CA ASN A 140 -3.87 9.97 2.66
C ASN A 140 -4.09 8.47 2.78
N LEU A 141 -3.00 7.70 2.74
CA LEU A 141 -2.96 6.33 3.22
C LEU A 141 -2.18 6.31 4.54
N THR A 142 -2.77 5.81 5.61
CA THR A 142 -2.15 5.89 6.96
C THR A 142 -2.25 4.57 7.73
N ALA A 143 -1.11 4.09 8.22
CA ALA A 143 -0.99 2.90 9.07
C ALA A 143 0.04 3.16 10.19
N PRO A 144 -0.33 3.85 11.29
CA PRO A 144 0.63 4.30 12.31
C PRO A 144 1.34 3.13 12.98
N SER A 145 2.68 3.14 13.07
CA SER A 145 3.43 1.97 13.58
C SER A 145 3.13 0.64 12.86
N GLY A 146 2.51 0.73 11.68
CA GLY A 146 1.90 -0.37 10.95
C GLY A 146 2.64 -0.67 9.66
N ARG A 147 1.90 -1.17 8.67
CA ARG A 147 2.44 -1.54 7.36
C ARG A 147 1.58 -1.02 6.23
N ILE A 148 2.21 -0.47 5.20
CA ILE A 148 1.55 -0.14 3.93
C ILE A 148 2.19 -0.93 2.79
N ASP A 149 1.40 -1.77 2.12
CA ASP A 149 1.85 -2.55 0.97
C ASP A 149 1.09 -2.12 -0.29
N LEU A 150 1.78 -1.51 -1.26
CA LEU A 150 1.24 -1.12 -2.56
C LEU A 150 1.84 -2.02 -3.65
N GLY A 151 1.06 -2.96 -4.17
CA GLY A 151 1.52 -3.98 -5.11
C GLY A 151 0.79 -3.96 -6.46
N ALA A 152 1.43 -3.39 -7.48
CA ALA A 152 0.95 -3.39 -8.85
C ALA A 152 1.43 -4.65 -9.60
N VAL A 153 0.51 -5.57 -9.86
CA VAL A 153 0.68 -6.88 -10.50
C VAL A 153 -0.18 -6.96 -11.76
N ALA A 154 0.43 -7.22 -12.92
CA ALA A 154 -0.27 -7.29 -14.21
C ALA A 154 -0.77 -8.69 -14.55
N GLY A 155 0.05 -9.71 -14.25
CA GLY A 155 -0.12 -11.06 -14.80
C GLY A 155 -0.49 -12.13 -13.78
N ALA A 156 -0.62 -13.35 -14.30
CA ALA A 156 -0.99 -14.51 -13.47
C ALA A 156 0.14 -14.82 -12.48
N GLY A 157 -0.25 -15.10 -11.24
CA GLY A 157 0.70 -15.36 -10.16
C GLY A 157 0.00 -15.40 -8.81
N ASN A 158 0.78 -15.65 -7.76
CA ASN A 158 0.27 -15.65 -6.39
C ASN A 158 1.06 -14.63 -5.57
N VAL A 159 0.38 -13.66 -4.98
CA VAL A 159 0.95 -12.82 -3.93
C VAL A 159 0.73 -13.54 -2.61
N GLY A 160 1.78 -13.82 -1.86
CA GLY A 160 1.69 -14.50 -0.58
C GLY A 160 1.12 -13.58 0.50
N ILE A 161 0.40 -14.15 1.46
CA ILE A 161 -0.02 -13.48 2.69
C ILE A 161 0.51 -14.30 3.86
N ALA A 162 1.24 -13.65 4.76
CA ALA A 162 1.64 -14.20 6.03
C ALA A 162 1.08 -13.34 7.18
N ASN A 163 0.82 -13.96 8.31
CA ASN A 163 0.57 -13.24 9.56
C ASN A 163 1.82 -13.37 10.43
N VAL A 164 2.52 -12.26 10.64
CA VAL A 164 3.74 -12.19 11.44
C VAL A 164 3.46 -11.22 12.58
N ASN A 165 3.53 -11.70 13.83
CA ASN A 165 3.25 -10.89 15.03
C ASN A 165 1.90 -10.15 14.98
N ASN A 166 0.85 -10.81 14.48
CA ASN A 166 -0.50 -10.24 14.36
C ASN A 166 -0.64 -9.11 13.33
N GLN A 167 0.35 -8.96 12.44
CA GLN A 167 0.31 -8.04 11.30
C GLN A 167 0.35 -8.84 9.99
N LEU A 168 -0.51 -8.47 9.04
CA LEU A 168 -0.55 -9.12 7.73
C LEU A 168 0.59 -8.59 6.85
N GLN A 169 1.40 -9.47 6.29
CA GLN A 169 2.53 -9.11 5.43
C GLN A 169 2.35 -9.76 4.07
N LEU A 170 2.46 -8.96 3.00
CA LEU A 170 2.40 -9.47 1.63
C LEU A 170 3.81 -9.83 1.13
N SER A 171 3.88 -10.85 0.28
CA SER A 171 5.10 -11.21 -0.42
C SER A 171 4.85 -11.36 -1.91
N PHE A 172 5.70 -10.71 -2.70
CA PHE A 172 5.59 -10.67 -4.15
C PHE A 172 6.68 -11.57 -4.75
N PRO A 173 6.32 -12.60 -5.54
CA PRO A 173 7.31 -13.39 -6.26
C PRO A 173 8.08 -12.55 -7.27
N ASP A 174 9.36 -12.84 -7.48
CA ASP A 174 10.19 -12.08 -8.43
C ASP A 174 9.71 -12.23 -9.89
N ASP A 175 9.12 -13.38 -10.22
CA ASP A 175 8.65 -13.75 -11.56
C ASP A 175 7.22 -13.28 -11.86
N ILE A 176 6.52 -12.67 -10.89
CA ILE A 176 5.19 -12.13 -11.16
C ILE A 176 5.30 -10.93 -12.11
N GLN A 177 4.50 -10.92 -13.18
CA GLN A 177 4.46 -9.76 -14.06
C GLN A 177 3.89 -8.57 -13.31
N LYS A 178 4.63 -7.48 -13.25
CA LYS A 178 4.28 -6.26 -12.51
C LYS A 178 3.53 -5.27 -13.40
N ALA A 179 2.71 -4.43 -12.79
CA ALA A 179 1.96 -3.34 -13.41
C ALA A 179 2.51 -1.99 -12.93
N ASP A 180 2.02 -0.87 -13.47
CA ASP A 180 2.53 0.46 -13.11
C ASP A 180 1.91 0.96 -11.79
N LEU A 181 2.73 1.59 -10.95
CA LEU A 181 2.31 2.27 -9.72
C LEU A 181 2.61 3.77 -9.86
N ALA A 182 1.56 4.59 -9.80
CA ALA A 182 1.67 6.05 -9.88
C ALA A 182 1.10 6.70 -8.61
N ILE A 183 1.87 7.59 -8.00
CA ILE A 183 1.50 8.33 -6.79
C ILE A 183 1.76 9.80 -7.07
N ALA A 184 0.71 10.61 -7.10
CA ALA A 184 0.74 11.98 -7.60
C ALA A 184 -0.13 12.94 -6.75
N ASP A 185 -0.09 14.23 -7.10
CA ASP A 185 -1.05 15.25 -6.64
C ASP A 185 -1.10 15.45 -5.12
N ALA A 186 0.06 15.61 -4.48
CA ALA A 186 0.19 15.80 -3.03
C ALA A 186 -0.37 14.62 -2.21
N ALA A 187 -0.27 13.39 -2.74
CA ALA A 187 -0.58 12.20 -1.98
C ALA A 187 0.42 12.02 -0.83
N ASN A 188 -0.10 11.55 0.31
CA ASN A 188 0.69 11.19 1.48
C ASN A 188 0.46 9.71 1.84
N VAL A 189 1.55 8.95 1.91
CA VAL A 189 1.54 7.54 2.35
C VAL A 189 2.40 7.43 3.59
N SER A 190 1.79 7.26 4.77
CA SER A 190 2.50 7.32 6.04
C SER A 190 2.29 6.07 6.89
N ALA A 191 3.37 5.36 7.16
CA ALA A 191 3.44 4.31 8.18
C ALA A 191 4.14 4.81 9.46
N SER A 192 4.43 6.12 9.54
CA SER A 192 5.21 6.73 10.63
C SER A 192 4.58 6.49 12.01
N GLY A 193 5.42 6.39 13.04
CA GLY A 193 4.98 6.00 14.37
C GLY A 193 6.12 5.87 15.38
N SER A 194 5.81 5.31 16.55
CA SER A 194 6.79 5.11 17.65
C SER A 194 8.02 4.32 17.20
N GLY A 195 7.80 3.28 16.40
CA GLY A 195 8.82 2.43 15.77
C GLY A 195 8.88 2.61 14.27
N GLY A 196 8.54 3.80 13.76
CA GLY A 196 8.35 3.98 12.32
C GLY A 196 7.22 3.09 11.83
N GLY A 197 7.38 2.45 10.68
CA GLY A 197 6.48 1.41 10.18
C GLY A 197 7.11 0.78 8.93
N ASP A 198 6.46 -0.20 8.33
CA ASP A 198 6.92 -0.78 7.08
C ASP A 198 6.17 -0.14 5.89
N ILE A 199 6.90 0.19 4.82
CA ILE A 199 6.30 0.50 3.52
C ILE A 199 6.92 -0.43 2.48
N GLN A 200 6.08 -1.09 1.68
CA GLN A 200 6.52 -1.88 0.53
C GLN A 200 5.82 -1.39 -0.74
N LEU A 201 6.61 -0.98 -1.72
CA LEU A 201 6.14 -0.64 -3.06
C LEU A 201 6.64 -1.69 -4.05
N THR A 202 5.73 -2.27 -4.82
CA THR A 202 6.05 -3.24 -5.88
C THR A 202 5.37 -2.82 -7.17
N GLY A 203 6.13 -2.71 -8.27
CA GLY A 203 5.59 -2.33 -9.57
C GLY A 203 6.56 -2.59 -10.73
N LYS A 204 6.12 -2.32 -11.95
CA LYS A 204 6.96 -2.35 -13.14
C LYS A 204 7.71 -1.03 -13.23
N GLN A 205 6.96 0.05 -13.36
CA GLN A 205 7.41 1.42 -13.16
C GLN A 205 6.73 1.96 -11.91
N ILE A 206 7.51 2.56 -11.01
CA ILE A 206 7.01 3.27 -9.84
C ILE A 206 7.30 4.75 -10.05
N LYS A 207 6.26 5.57 -10.18
CA LYS A 207 6.37 7.02 -10.31
C LYS A 207 5.77 7.70 -9.09
N VAL A 208 6.56 8.53 -8.41
CA VAL A 208 6.14 9.38 -7.30
C VAL A 208 6.36 10.82 -7.71
N GLU A 209 5.29 11.57 -7.88
CA GLU A 209 5.30 12.95 -8.36
C GLU A 209 4.63 13.86 -7.33
N ARG A 210 5.33 14.92 -6.89
CA ARG A 210 4.79 15.91 -5.96
C ARG A 210 4.08 15.27 -4.75
N SER A 211 4.63 14.17 -4.23
CA SER A 211 4.00 13.29 -3.23
C SER A 211 5.02 12.84 -2.20
N ARG A 212 4.54 12.53 -1.00
CA ARG A 212 5.37 12.15 0.15
C ARG A 212 5.03 10.75 0.62
N LEU A 213 6.06 9.92 0.77
CA LEU A 213 5.93 8.61 1.39
C LEU A 213 6.89 8.50 2.56
N GLU A 214 6.40 8.08 3.72
CA GLU A 214 7.17 8.15 4.96
C GLU A 214 6.92 7.03 5.97
N ALA A 215 8.00 6.50 6.51
CA ALA A 215 8.05 5.51 7.58
C ALA A 215 8.90 6.04 8.75
N ASN A 216 8.63 7.27 9.18
CA ASN A 216 9.48 7.99 10.13
C ASN A 216 9.31 7.49 11.57
N THR A 217 10.44 7.31 12.26
CA THR A 217 10.49 6.92 13.67
C THR A 217 10.38 8.17 14.55
N SER A 218 9.27 8.31 15.27
CA SER A 218 9.04 9.43 16.19
C SER A 218 9.27 9.07 17.66
N GLY A 219 9.31 7.77 17.99
CA GLY A 219 9.43 7.26 19.35
C GLY A 219 10.82 6.68 19.68
N SER A 220 10.83 5.75 20.63
CA SER A 220 12.03 5.07 21.13
C SER A 220 12.26 3.68 20.53
N GLU A 221 11.33 3.20 19.70
CA GLU A 221 11.41 1.89 19.06
C GLU A 221 12.24 1.97 17.78
N VAL A 222 12.74 0.82 17.30
CA VAL A 222 13.50 0.75 16.05
C VAL A 222 12.55 0.88 14.86
N GLY A 223 12.90 1.72 13.89
CA GLY A 223 12.17 1.95 12.65
C GLY A 223 11.96 0.69 11.81
N GLY A 224 10.75 0.50 11.29
CA GLY A 224 10.43 -0.45 10.22
C GLY A 224 11.10 -0.09 8.88
N ASN A 225 11.08 -1.00 7.89
CA ASN A 225 11.81 -0.80 6.64
C ASN A 225 10.92 -0.22 5.53
N PHE A 226 11.52 0.61 4.69
CA PHE A 226 10.92 1.11 3.47
C PHE A 226 11.56 0.40 2.26
N ASN A 227 10.81 -0.47 1.60
CA ASN A 227 11.28 -1.24 0.44
C ASN A 227 10.58 -0.80 -0.84
N VAL A 228 11.34 -0.51 -1.88
CA VAL A 228 10.86 -0.16 -3.22
C VAL A 228 11.43 -1.15 -4.22
N ASN A 229 10.56 -1.88 -4.91
CA ASN A 229 10.94 -2.88 -5.91
C ASN A 229 10.22 -2.60 -7.23
N ALA A 230 10.96 -2.08 -8.21
CA ALA A 230 10.46 -1.85 -9.56
C ALA A 230 11.20 -2.75 -10.55
N SER A 231 10.52 -3.45 -11.46
CA SER A 231 11.23 -4.25 -12.47
C SER A 231 11.89 -3.43 -13.57
N GLU A 232 11.43 -2.20 -13.82
CA GLU A 232 11.98 -1.32 -14.85
C GLU A 232 12.54 -0.03 -14.24
N SER A 233 11.70 0.80 -13.61
CA SER A 233 12.16 2.09 -13.12
C SER A 233 11.47 2.57 -11.84
N VAL A 234 12.21 3.34 -11.05
CA VAL A 234 11.69 4.22 -10.00
C VAL A 234 11.99 5.66 -10.41
N GLU A 235 10.95 6.48 -10.53
CA GLU A 235 11.07 7.90 -10.82
C GLU A 235 10.44 8.72 -9.69
N LEU A 236 11.24 9.58 -9.06
CA LEU A 236 10.80 10.56 -8.09
C LEU A 236 10.91 11.94 -8.70
N ILE A 237 9.79 12.65 -8.75
CA ILE A 237 9.66 14.02 -9.25
C ILE A 237 9.14 14.85 -8.08
N GLY A 238 9.93 15.81 -7.60
CA GLY A 238 9.47 16.70 -6.54
C GLY A 238 8.73 17.90 -7.11
N ASN A 239 8.86 19.04 -6.43
CA ASN A 239 8.12 20.24 -6.76
C ASN A 239 8.98 21.25 -7.52
N GLU A 240 8.32 22.32 -7.99
CA GLU A 240 9.05 23.49 -8.47
C GLU A 240 9.75 24.19 -7.29
N PRO A 241 10.90 24.86 -7.53
CA PRO A 241 11.60 25.62 -6.51
C PRO A 241 10.66 26.60 -5.78
N GLY A 242 10.65 26.55 -4.44
CA GLY A 242 9.85 27.45 -3.59
C GLY A 242 8.55 26.85 -3.03
N GLU A 243 8.16 25.63 -3.44
CA GLU A 243 7.09 24.90 -2.76
C GLU A 243 7.59 24.22 -1.48
N LEU A 244 6.88 24.40 -0.36
CA LEU A 244 7.24 23.87 0.97
C LEU A 244 6.93 22.37 1.16
N PHE A 245 6.51 21.66 0.11
CA PHE A 245 6.09 20.27 0.21
C PHE A 245 7.29 19.34 -0.05
N ASP A 246 7.73 18.62 0.98
CA ASP A 246 8.84 17.67 0.83
C ASP A 246 8.37 16.41 0.08
N SER A 247 8.76 16.28 -1.18
CA SER A 247 8.43 15.13 -2.03
C SER A 247 9.53 14.07 -2.04
N GLY A 248 9.11 12.81 -2.12
CA GLY A 248 10.00 11.66 -2.18
C GLY A 248 9.77 10.65 -1.06
N LEU A 249 10.84 9.98 -0.64
CA LEU A 249 10.79 8.81 0.22
C LEU A 249 11.58 9.04 1.52
N PHE A 250 10.94 8.81 2.66
CA PHE A 250 11.49 9.17 3.96
C PHE A 250 11.39 8.00 4.95
N ALA A 251 12.51 7.68 5.60
CA ALA A 251 12.57 6.78 6.74
C ALA A 251 13.51 7.40 7.78
N GLU A 252 13.11 8.57 8.29
CA GLU A 252 13.91 9.41 9.16
C GLU A 252 13.64 9.14 10.64
N SER A 253 14.56 9.52 11.52
CA SER A 253 14.35 9.49 12.97
C SER A 253 14.24 10.90 13.55
N PHE A 254 13.10 11.14 14.20
CA PHE A 254 12.83 12.33 15.02
C PHE A 254 12.84 12.00 16.53
N GLY A 255 12.96 10.72 16.88
CA GLY A 255 12.91 10.21 18.25
C GLY A 255 14.26 9.74 18.78
N THR A 256 14.23 8.99 19.90
CA THR A 256 15.42 8.33 20.45
C THR A 256 15.66 6.96 19.83
N GLY A 257 14.68 6.41 19.11
CA GLY A 257 14.78 5.15 18.37
C GLY A 257 15.48 5.33 17.03
N ASP A 258 16.21 4.30 16.58
CA ASP A 258 16.91 4.33 15.31
C ASP A 258 15.91 4.35 14.13
N ALA A 259 16.26 5.07 13.06
CA ALA A 259 15.52 5.07 11.81
C ALA A 259 15.59 3.70 11.11
N GLY A 260 14.55 3.41 10.33
CA GLY A 260 14.51 2.23 9.47
C GLY A 260 15.41 2.33 8.25
N ASN A 261 15.67 1.19 7.59
CA ASN A 261 16.41 1.21 6.33
C ASN A 261 15.47 1.49 5.14
N LEU A 262 16.02 2.16 4.13
CA LEU A 262 15.36 2.38 2.84
C LEU A 262 16.11 1.59 1.76
N ASN A 263 15.43 0.65 1.11
CA ASN A 263 16.01 -0.19 0.06
C ASN A 263 15.28 0.04 -1.26
N ILE A 264 16.02 0.35 -2.32
CA ILE A 264 15.50 0.51 -3.67
C ILE A 264 16.16 -0.53 -4.58
N SER A 265 15.34 -1.34 -5.27
CA SER A 265 15.78 -2.28 -6.28
C SER A 265 15.06 -1.98 -7.60
N THR A 266 15.82 -1.66 -8.65
CA THR A 266 15.26 -1.29 -9.95
C THR A 266 16.23 -1.47 -11.11
N GLY A 267 15.77 -1.33 -12.36
CA GLY A 267 16.67 -1.12 -13.50
C GLY A 267 17.21 0.31 -13.48
N LYS A 268 16.31 1.30 -13.46
CA LYS A 268 16.66 2.72 -13.48
C LYS A 268 16.06 3.49 -12.29
N LEU A 269 16.91 4.21 -11.55
CA LEU A 269 16.47 5.20 -10.57
C LEU A 269 16.65 6.62 -11.12
N ILE A 270 15.60 7.43 -11.13
CA ILE A 270 15.61 8.85 -11.48
C ILE A 270 15.07 9.65 -10.29
N VAL A 271 15.82 10.65 -9.84
CA VAL A 271 15.37 11.60 -8.81
C VAL A 271 15.57 13.00 -9.36
N ARG A 272 14.49 13.76 -9.50
CA ARG A 272 14.53 15.11 -10.09
C ARG A 272 13.54 16.08 -9.46
N GLY A 273 13.73 17.37 -9.73
CA GLY A 273 12.82 18.44 -9.29
C GLY A 273 12.71 18.49 -7.76
N ASP A 274 13.83 18.52 -7.05
CA ASP A 274 13.87 18.54 -5.58
C ASP A 274 13.22 17.38 -4.82
N ALA A 275 12.90 16.27 -5.50
CA ALA A 275 12.59 15.03 -4.80
C ALA A 275 13.78 14.58 -3.94
N ARG A 276 13.49 14.05 -2.75
CA ARG A 276 14.51 13.56 -1.81
C ARG A 276 14.29 12.09 -1.45
N ILE A 277 15.39 11.43 -1.10
CA ILE A 277 15.37 10.13 -0.43
C ILE A 277 16.21 10.30 0.83
N SER A 278 15.62 10.10 2.00
CA SER A 278 16.28 10.40 3.27
C SER A 278 16.03 9.34 4.33
N THR A 279 17.10 8.95 5.01
CA THR A 279 17.11 8.12 6.22
C THR A 279 17.77 8.85 7.38
N ALA A 280 17.77 10.19 7.34
CA ALA A 280 18.47 11.04 8.29
C ALA A 280 17.89 10.94 9.71
N THR A 281 18.64 11.48 10.67
CA THR A 281 18.16 11.70 12.03
C THR A 281 18.30 13.17 12.39
N SER A 282 17.33 13.70 13.11
CA SER A 282 17.39 15.04 13.72
C SER A 282 17.30 14.99 15.25
N SER A 283 17.49 13.81 15.84
CA SER A 283 17.35 13.57 17.28
C SER A 283 18.40 12.56 17.76
N ALA A 284 18.18 11.89 18.89
CA ALA A 284 19.16 11.00 19.51
C ALA A 284 19.29 9.62 18.84
N GLY A 285 18.26 9.16 18.12
CA GLY A 285 18.32 7.92 17.34
C GLY A 285 19.29 8.04 16.17
N LYS A 286 19.83 6.91 15.70
CA LYS A 286 20.69 6.89 14.51
C LYS A 286 19.84 6.96 13.23
N GLY A 287 20.42 7.54 12.17
CA GLY A 287 19.87 7.40 10.82
C GLY A 287 19.97 5.96 10.32
N GLY A 288 19.10 5.58 9.38
CA GLY A 288 19.08 4.26 8.76
C GLY A 288 19.99 4.17 7.53
N ASN A 289 20.17 2.95 7.00
CA ASN A 289 20.89 2.77 5.74
C ASN A 289 19.97 3.02 4.54
N LEU A 290 20.46 3.77 3.55
CA LEU A 290 19.88 3.84 2.22
C LEU A 290 20.68 2.91 1.29
N SER A 291 20.05 1.86 0.79
CA SER A 291 20.64 0.93 -0.19
C SER A 291 19.95 1.05 -1.54
N VAL A 292 20.71 1.35 -2.60
CA VAL A 292 20.20 1.44 -3.96
C VAL A 292 20.88 0.39 -4.83
N ASN A 293 20.07 -0.50 -5.39
CA ASN A 293 20.45 -1.46 -6.40
C ASN A 293 19.74 -1.11 -7.72
N ALA A 294 20.42 -0.35 -8.58
CA ALA A 294 19.94 0.00 -9.90
C ALA A 294 20.79 -0.71 -10.96
N ALA A 295 20.20 -1.64 -11.70
CA ALA A 295 20.94 -2.48 -12.65
C ALA A 295 21.50 -1.70 -13.84
N ASP A 296 20.81 -0.64 -14.27
CA ASP A 296 21.14 0.13 -15.46
C ASP A 296 21.72 1.50 -15.11
N SER A 297 21.05 2.31 -14.28
CA SER A 297 21.51 3.66 -13.95
C SER A 297 20.86 4.29 -12.71
N VAL A 298 21.58 5.23 -12.12
CA VAL A 298 21.07 6.19 -11.13
C VAL A 298 21.29 7.60 -11.67
N GLU A 299 20.22 8.36 -11.83
CA GLU A 299 20.21 9.74 -12.30
C GLU A 299 19.66 10.67 -11.20
N LEU A 300 20.49 11.62 -10.74
CA LEU A 300 20.09 12.64 -9.77
C LEU A 300 20.18 14.01 -10.45
N ILE A 301 19.04 14.68 -10.59
CA ILE A 301 18.91 15.96 -11.31
C ILE A 301 18.40 17.01 -10.31
N GLY A 302 19.33 17.79 -9.76
CA GLY A 302 19.00 18.90 -8.85
C GLY A 302 18.30 20.05 -9.57
N VAL A 303 17.83 21.02 -8.78
CA VAL A 303 17.41 22.33 -9.30
C VAL A 303 18.51 23.35 -9.02
N ASP A 304 18.58 24.39 -9.85
CA ASP A 304 19.40 25.55 -9.53
C ASP A 304 18.78 26.28 -8.33
N PRO A 305 19.59 26.79 -7.38
CA PRO A 305 19.07 27.69 -6.36
C PRO A 305 18.41 28.90 -7.04
N PRO A 306 17.30 29.43 -6.50
CA PRO A 306 16.72 30.64 -7.04
C PRO A 306 17.78 31.76 -7.07
N ASP A 307 17.90 32.46 -8.21
CA ASP A 307 18.79 33.62 -8.34
C ASP A 307 18.35 34.70 -7.33
N ASP A 308 19.17 34.96 -6.31
CA ASP A 308 19.02 36.06 -5.33
C ASP A 308 19.31 37.44 -5.93
#